data_AF-A0A5C8L653-F1
#
_entry.id   AF-A0A5C8L653-F1
#
_cell.length_a   1.000
_cell.length_b   1.000
_cell.length_c   1.000
_cell.angle_alpha   90.00
_cell.angle_beta   90.00
_cell.angle_gamma   90.00
#
_symmetry.space_group_name_H-M   'P 1'
#
loop_
_entity.id
_entity.type
_entity.pdbx_description
1 polymer ?
#
loop_
_entity_poly.entity_id
_entity_poly.type
_entity_poly.pdbx_seq_one_letter_code
_entity_poly.pdbx_strand_id
1 'polypeptide(L)'
;MMFQFLNYLQPTQYFRLRRKQGDFVFPQVEALASKVQQQLQADTHFESTMAQAYDLSWQAIQVGYIGDAPTYTDFETLPLADEYRFAHKYFHPVWSVYILLIRLLGLRNPFKEITAYQKGRKASRSYLHKQALTYEDYTTYESALVKQQPLVSIIIPTLNRYSYLKEVLRDLEQQDYTHFEVLVVDQSTPFQEDFYRGWDLNIQVLHQHEKALWLARNTAIKRARGSFILLYDDDSRVASNWISEHMKALDYFQAEVSSGVSISQVGAEVPAHYAYFSVSSQLDTGNVMLRKEVFTRIGLFDRQFEKQRMGDGEFGMRVYLAGYLNVSNPYAKRLHLKVGSGGLREMGSWDGFRPKSWLAPRPVPSVLYFFRKYHGDAAARWALLKSIPPSVMPYRFKRNKAMLIIGALVSVLLFPLVMLQVGYSWHLSSKKLRQGARIAYLDD
;
A
#
# COMPACT_ATOMS: atom_id res chain seq x y z
N MET A 1 -0.11 12.20 16.34
CA MET A 1 -0.10 10.75 16.03
C MET A 1 -0.26 10.01 17.33
N MET A 2 -0.98 8.89 17.30
CA MET A 2 -1.31 8.07 18.45
C MET A 2 -0.13 7.74 19.38
N PHE A 3 1.00 7.30 18.80
CA PHE A 3 2.26 7.11 19.52
C PHE A 3 3.38 7.86 18.80
N GLN A 4 4.11 8.71 19.51
CA GLN A 4 5.14 9.57 18.94
C GLN A 4 6.31 8.79 18.33
N PHE A 5 6.70 7.64 18.92
CA PHE A 5 7.82 6.85 18.38
C PHE A 5 7.56 6.34 16.95
N LEU A 6 6.29 6.23 16.52
CA LEU A 6 5.94 5.82 15.16
C LEU A 6 6.49 6.79 14.11
N ASN A 7 6.87 8.01 14.50
CA ASN A 7 7.59 8.95 13.64
C ASN A 7 8.91 8.35 13.11
N TYR A 8 9.53 7.46 13.89
CA TYR A 8 10.79 6.81 13.54
C TYR A 8 10.56 5.47 12.83
N LEU A 9 9.55 4.71 13.24
CA LEU A 9 9.31 3.37 12.72
C LEU A 9 8.46 3.34 11.46
N GLN A 10 7.46 4.19 11.32
CA GLN A 10 6.54 4.17 10.18
C GLN A 10 6.34 5.56 9.56
N PRO A 11 7.40 6.33 9.30
CA PRO A 11 7.33 7.76 8.91
C PRO A 11 6.51 8.06 7.66
N THR A 12 6.18 7.08 6.82
CA THR A 12 5.52 7.28 5.52
C THR A 12 4.28 6.40 5.36
N GLN A 13 3.68 5.98 6.47
CA GLN A 13 2.46 5.17 6.48
C GLN A 13 1.20 6.06 6.40
N TYR A 14 0.16 5.60 5.70
CA TYR A 14 -1.05 6.35 5.39
C TYR A 14 -1.79 6.86 6.62
N PHE A 15 -2.09 5.94 7.54
CA PHE A 15 -2.91 6.15 8.74
C PHE A 15 -2.27 7.11 9.75
N ARG A 16 -1.05 7.58 9.51
CA ARG A 16 -0.44 8.69 10.25
C ARG A 16 -0.98 10.06 9.85
N LEU A 17 -1.53 10.17 8.65
CA LEU A 17 -2.04 11.44 8.13
C LEU A 17 -3.51 11.58 8.48
N ARG A 18 -3.89 12.82 8.79
CA ARG A 18 -5.27 13.21 8.97
C ARG A 18 -5.92 13.31 7.58
N ARG A 19 -7.10 12.73 7.39
CA ARG A 19 -7.88 12.81 6.15
C ARG A 19 -8.34 14.26 5.96
N LYS A 20 -8.76 14.63 4.74
CA LYS A 20 -9.22 16.00 4.43
C LYS A 20 -10.38 16.47 5.31
N GLN A 21 -11.21 15.54 5.78
CA GLN A 21 -12.32 15.81 6.69
C GLN A 21 -11.90 16.03 8.17
N GLY A 22 -10.61 15.91 8.49
CA GLY A 22 -10.06 16.30 9.79
C GLY A 22 -9.87 15.18 10.81
N ASP A 23 -10.03 13.92 10.40
CA ASP A 23 -9.94 12.75 11.27
C ASP A 23 -8.86 11.75 10.82
N PHE A 24 -8.52 10.79 11.68
CA PHE A 24 -7.64 9.65 11.37
C PHE A 24 -8.48 8.40 11.09
N VAL A 25 -7.85 7.28 10.70
CA VAL A 25 -8.57 6.00 10.51
C VAL A 25 -8.99 5.34 11.84
N PHE A 26 -8.39 5.76 12.95
CA PHE A 26 -8.45 5.04 14.22
C PHE A 26 -9.77 5.31 14.95
N PRO A 27 -10.61 4.27 15.21
CA PRO A 27 -11.92 4.44 15.81
C PRO A 27 -11.85 4.71 17.31
N GLN A 28 -12.81 5.46 17.83
CA GLN A 28 -13.07 5.59 19.26
C GLN A 28 -13.75 4.31 19.74
N VAL A 29 -13.09 3.60 20.65
CA VAL A 29 -13.41 2.21 20.99
C VAL A 29 -14.75 2.10 21.71
N GLU A 30 -15.11 3.14 22.46
CA GLU A 30 -16.36 3.25 23.20
C GLU A 30 -17.59 3.24 22.27
N ALA A 31 -17.41 3.69 21.03
CA ALA A 31 -18.44 3.73 20.00
C ALA A 31 -18.51 2.46 19.14
N LEU A 32 -17.59 1.50 19.32
CA LEU A 32 -17.63 0.23 18.61
C LEU A 32 -18.78 -0.65 19.10
N ALA A 33 -19.36 -1.46 18.23
CA ALA A 33 -20.36 -2.45 18.64
C ALA A 33 -19.78 -3.42 19.68
N SER A 34 -20.59 -3.88 20.65
CA SER A 34 -20.14 -4.73 21.76
C SER A 34 -19.46 -6.02 21.29
N LYS A 35 -19.90 -6.62 20.17
CA LYS A 35 -19.26 -7.81 19.57
C LYS A 35 -17.81 -7.53 19.15
N VAL A 36 -17.52 -6.32 18.69
CA VAL A 36 -16.15 -5.90 18.32
C VAL A 36 -15.34 -5.62 19.58
N GLN A 37 -15.88 -4.86 20.54
CA GLN A 37 -15.19 -4.56 21.80
C GLN A 37 -14.75 -5.82 22.55
N GLN A 38 -15.60 -6.84 22.60
CA GLN A 38 -15.31 -8.13 23.26
C GLN A 38 -14.13 -8.90 22.63
N GLN A 39 -13.78 -8.61 21.38
CA GLN A 39 -12.64 -9.23 20.69
C GLN A 39 -11.33 -8.46 20.91
N LEU A 40 -11.40 -7.23 21.42
CA LEU A 40 -10.22 -6.42 21.73
C LEU A 40 -9.71 -6.76 23.13
N GLN A 41 -8.39 -6.74 23.30
CA GLN A 41 -7.74 -7.14 24.55
C GLN A 41 -7.20 -5.91 25.29
N ALA A 42 -7.95 -5.47 26.31
CA ALA A 42 -7.53 -4.35 27.15
C ALA A 42 -6.25 -4.69 27.93
N ASP A 43 -5.34 -3.72 28.00
CA ASP A 43 -4.10 -3.84 28.77
C ASP A 43 -4.07 -2.79 29.88
N THR A 44 -4.45 -3.21 31.09
CA THR A 44 -4.59 -2.32 32.25
C THR A 44 -3.27 -1.80 32.82
N HIS A 45 -2.13 -2.23 32.27
CA HIS A 45 -0.80 -1.83 32.73
C HIS A 45 -0.25 -0.56 32.06
N PHE A 46 -0.95 0.00 31.07
CA PHE A 46 -0.66 1.36 30.62
C PHE A 46 -0.97 2.36 31.74
N GLU A 47 -0.10 3.35 31.92
CA GLU A 47 -0.23 4.39 32.95
C GLU A 47 -1.39 5.34 32.66
N SER A 48 -1.62 5.68 31.39
CA SER A 48 -2.69 6.56 30.95
C SER A 48 -3.90 5.78 30.41
N THR A 49 -5.10 6.22 30.78
CA THR A 49 -6.36 5.74 30.19
C THR A 49 -6.42 5.99 28.69
N MET A 50 -5.84 7.11 28.21
CA MET A 50 -5.76 7.39 26.77
C MET A 50 -4.83 6.44 26.05
N ALA A 51 -3.71 6.01 26.67
CA ALA A 51 -2.85 5.00 26.06
C ALA A 51 -3.57 3.65 25.92
N GLN A 52 -4.43 3.29 26.88
CA GLN A 52 -5.28 2.08 26.81
C GLN A 52 -6.28 2.19 25.65
N ALA A 53 -6.98 3.32 25.53
CA ALA A 53 -7.94 3.55 24.46
C ALA A 53 -7.26 3.54 23.07
N TYR A 54 -6.09 4.16 22.94
CA TYR A 54 -5.30 4.18 21.71
C TYR A 54 -4.77 2.79 21.34
N ASP A 55 -4.32 2.00 22.32
CA ASP A 55 -3.93 0.61 22.11
C ASP A 55 -5.11 -0.22 21.57
N LEU A 56 -6.29 -0.12 22.17
CA LEU A 56 -7.50 -0.80 21.70
C LEU A 56 -7.93 -0.33 20.30
N SER A 57 -7.83 0.97 20.01
CA SER A 57 -8.12 1.54 18.70
C SER A 57 -7.15 1.03 17.62
N TRP A 58 -5.87 0.93 17.95
CA TRP A 58 -4.88 0.27 17.10
C TRP A 58 -5.24 -1.20 16.87
N GLN A 59 -5.62 -1.93 17.93
CA GLN A 59 -6.06 -3.32 17.81
C GLN A 59 -7.20 -3.46 16.82
N ALA A 60 -8.26 -2.65 16.94
CA ALA A 60 -9.42 -2.68 16.05
C ALA A 60 -9.02 -2.65 14.57
N ILE A 61 -8.15 -1.70 14.18
CA ILE A 61 -7.65 -1.60 12.80
C ILE A 61 -6.82 -2.83 12.40
N GLN A 62 -5.95 -3.32 13.29
CA GLN A 62 -5.09 -4.47 12.99
C GLN A 62 -5.83 -5.81 12.96
N VAL A 63 -6.98 -5.94 13.63
CA VAL A 63 -7.82 -7.15 13.57
C VAL A 63 -8.84 -7.10 12.45
N GLY A 64 -8.89 -6.03 11.67
CA GLY A 64 -9.74 -5.94 10.48
C GLY A 64 -11.09 -5.26 10.69
N TYR A 65 -11.23 -4.40 11.70
CA TYR A 65 -12.43 -3.58 11.86
C TYR A 65 -12.63 -2.65 10.66
N ILE A 66 -13.82 -2.74 10.06
CA ILE A 66 -14.34 -1.86 9.02
C ILE A 66 -15.73 -1.46 9.46
N GLY A 67 -15.97 -0.15 9.58
CA GLY A 67 -17.25 0.40 10.03
C GLY A 67 -17.21 1.91 10.10
N ASP A 68 -18.28 2.49 10.63
CA ASP A 68 -18.59 3.92 10.63
C ASP A 68 -18.40 4.60 11.99
N ALA A 69 -17.93 3.85 13.01
CA ALA A 69 -17.64 4.41 14.33
C ALA A 69 -16.80 5.70 14.24
N PRO A 70 -17.13 6.73 15.05
CA PRO A 70 -16.36 7.97 15.10
C PRO A 70 -14.88 7.71 15.31
N THR A 71 -14.04 8.41 14.54
CA THR A 71 -12.59 8.27 14.61
C THR A 71 -11.94 9.46 15.32
N TYR A 72 -10.73 9.27 15.84
CA TYR A 72 -9.98 10.35 16.49
C TYR A 72 -9.65 11.47 15.49
N THR A 73 -9.75 12.73 15.94
CA THR A 73 -9.32 13.92 15.21
C THR A 73 -7.95 14.42 15.67
N ASP A 74 -7.56 14.12 16.90
CA ASP A 74 -6.23 14.38 17.44
C ASP A 74 -5.80 13.33 18.48
N PHE A 75 -4.53 13.38 18.86
CA PHE A 75 -3.95 12.48 19.85
C PHE A 75 -3.18 13.24 20.94
N GLU A 76 -3.40 12.86 22.19
CA GLU A 76 -2.69 13.40 23.34
C GLU A 76 -1.23 12.94 23.39
N THR A 77 -0.40 13.69 24.12
CA THR A 77 0.97 13.27 24.40
C THR A 77 0.95 12.23 25.52
N LEU A 78 1.42 11.02 25.21
CA LEU A 78 1.43 9.90 26.15
C LEU A 78 2.68 9.86 27.03
N PRO A 79 2.62 9.22 28.20
CA PRO A 79 3.79 8.90 29.01
C PRO A 79 4.82 8.06 28.23
N LEU A 80 6.12 8.29 28.49
CA LEU A 80 7.20 7.55 27.82
C LEU A 80 7.12 6.04 28.08
N ALA A 81 6.70 5.62 29.28
CA ALA A 81 6.56 4.22 29.62
C ALA A 81 5.50 3.52 28.76
N ASP A 82 4.40 4.22 28.45
CA ASP A 82 3.31 3.73 27.60
C ASP A 82 3.76 3.61 26.13
N GLU A 83 4.51 4.59 25.63
CA GLU A 83 5.12 4.55 24.30
C GLU A 83 6.02 3.30 24.14
N TYR A 84 6.90 3.03 25.11
CA TYR A 84 7.75 1.85 25.07
C TYR A 84 6.97 0.55 25.30
N ARG A 85 5.95 0.55 26.17
CA ARG A 85 5.08 -0.60 26.37
C ARG A 85 4.42 -1.02 25.06
N PHE A 86 3.81 -0.08 24.36
CA PHE A 86 3.18 -0.32 23.06
C PHE A 86 4.22 -0.78 22.02
N ALA A 87 5.40 -0.13 21.97
CA ALA A 87 6.49 -0.55 21.08
C ALA A 87 6.89 -2.02 21.32
N HIS A 88 7.07 -2.41 22.59
CA HIS A 88 7.39 -3.77 23.00
C HIS A 88 6.25 -4.77 22.76
N LYS A 89 5.00 -4.35 22.82
CA LYS A 89 3.83 -5.19 22.57
C LYS A 89 3.73 -5.60 21.10
N TYR A 90 3.94 -4.67 20.17
CA TYR A 90 3.65 -4.90 18.74
C TYR A 90 4.88 -5.01 17.82
N PHE A 91 5.99 -4.32 18.10
CA PHE A 91 7.15 -4.29 17.18
C PHE A 91 8.28 -5.20 17.64
N HIS A 92 8.95 -5.90 16.72
CA HIS A 92 10.07 -6.78 17.06
C HIS A 92 11.08 -6.07 17.99
N PRO A 93 11.65 -6.71 19.04
CA PRO A 93 12.44 -6.03 20.09
C PRO A 93 13.58 -5.13 19.59
N VAL A 94 14.20 -5.49 18.46
CA VAL A 94 15.22 -4.66 17.77
C VAL A 94 14.71 -3.24 17.49
N TRP A 95 13.43 -3.07 17.15
CA TRP A 95 12.83 -1.77 16.89
C TRP A 95 12.61 -0.95 18.17
N SER A 96 12.31 -1.58 19.30
CA SER A 96 12.26 -0.89 20.60
C SER A 96 13.63 -0.35 21.00
N VAL A 97 14.70 -1.12 20.75
CA VAL A 97 16.09 -0.67 20.94
C VAL A 97 16.42 0.49 20.00
N TYR A 98 16.03 0.38 18.72
CA TYR A 98 16.22 1.46 17.74
C TYR A 98 15.54 2.78 18.16
N ILE A 99 14.31 2.71 18.69
CA ILE A 99 13.60 3.88 19.23
C ILE A 99 14.39 4.49 20.39
N LEU A 100 14.84 3.67 21.34
CA LEU A 100 15.63 4.13 22.48
C LEU A 100 16.90 4.85 22.01
N LEU A 101 17.66 4.26 21.08
CA LEU A 101 18.87 4.87 20.54
C LEU A 101 18.61 6.23 19.91
N ILE A 102 17.54 6.36 19.11
CA ILE A 102 17.15 7.65 18.52
C ILE A 102 16.82 8.69 19.60
N ARG A 103 16.05 8.32 20.63
CA ARG A 103 15.65 9.24 21.69
C ARG A 103 16.83 9.66 22.57
N LEU A 104 17.77 8.74 22.83
CA LEU A 104 19.02 9.05 23.54
C LEU A 104 19.93 10.00 22.75
N LEU A 105 20.03 9.84 21.43
CA LEU A 105 20.76 10.78 20.56
C LEU A 105 20.16 12.19 20.57
N GLY A 106 18.88 12.32 20.91
CA GLY A 106 18.23 13.62 21.12
C GLY A 106 18.70 14.35 22.39
N LEU A 107 19.40 13.67 23.31
CA LEU A 107 19.92 14.19 24.59
C LEU A 107 18.86 14.85 25.49
N ARG A 108 17.58 14.58 25.25
CA ARG A 108 16.46 15.08 26.05
C ARG A 108 16.13 14.10 27.16
N ASN A 109 16.76 14.28 28.31
CA ASN A 109 16.54 13.49 29.53
C ASN A 109 16.79 11.96 29.37
N PRO A 110 18.05 11.56 29.10
CA PRO A 110 18.41 10.17 28.76
C PRO A 110 18.10 9.17 29.87
N PHE A 111 18.22 9.57 31.14
CA PHE A 111 17.89 8.70 32.27
C PHE A 111 16.41 8.33 32.27
N LYS A 112 15.52 9.31 32.03
CA LYS A 112 14.07 9.07 31.94
C LYS A 112 13.72 8.12 30.79
N GLU A 113 14.38 8.25 29.64
CA GLU A 113 14.22 7.34 28.50
C GLU A 113 14.61 5.90 28.84
N ILE A 114 15.76 5.70 29.50
CA ILE A 114 16.24 4.37 29.90
C ILE A 114 15.28 3.73 30.91
N THR A 115 14.86 4.47 31.93
CA THR A 115 13.90 3.98 32.93
C THR A 115 12.56 3.60 32.29
N ALA A 116 12.03 4.45 31.40
CA ALA A 116 10.78 4.17 30.69
C ALA A 116 10.89 2.94 29.77
N TYR A 117 12.02 2.79 29.06
CA TYR A 117 12.29 1.60 28.25
C TYR A 117 12.32 0.32 29.08
N GLN A 118 13.00 0.34 30.24
CA GLN A 118 13.05 -0.82 31.15
C GLN A 118 11.66 -1.19 31.68
N LYS A 119 10.82 -0.19 32.00
CA LYS A 119 9.43 -0.42 32.42
C LYS A 119 8.59 -1.02 31.29
N GLY A 120 8.68 -0.47 30.08
CA GLY A 120 7.94 -0.93 28.90
C GLY A 120 8.31 -2.35 28.45
N ARG A 121 9.55 -2.78 28.67
CA ARG A 121 10.04 -4.13 28.32
C ARG A 121 9.28 -5.27 29.02
N LYS A 122 8.57 -5.00 30.11
CA LYS A 122 7.72 -5.96 30.82
C LYS A 122 6.44 -6.34 30.07
N ALA A 123 6.14 -5.68 28.94
CA ALA A 123 4.96 -5.99 28.14
C ALA A 123 5.04 -7.36 27.45
N SER A 124 3.95 -8.11 27.49
CA SER A 124 3.79 -9.34 26.70
C SER A 124 3.60 -9.00 25.21
N ARG A 125 4.17 -9.84 24.34
CA ARG A 125 4.00 -9.71 22.87
C ARG A 125 2.55 -10.00 22.48
N SER A 126 2.00 -9.20 21.58
CA SER A 126 0.68 -9.42 20.98
C SER A 126 0.81 -9.89 19.52
N TYR A 127 -0.09 -10.79 19.12
CA TYR A 127 -0.17 -11.40 17.79
C TYR A 127 -1.58 -11.22 17.20
N LEU A 128 -1.96 -9.97 16.95
CA LEU A 128 -3.34 -9.56 16.59
C LEU A 128 -3.95 -10.29 15.39
N HIS A 129 -3.15 -10.66 14.39
CA HIS A 129 -3.63 -11.38 13.21
C HIS A 129 -4.27 -12.74 13.52
N LYS A 130 -3.98 -13.34 14.68
CA LYS A 130 -4.64 -14.60 15.13
C LYS A 130 -6.05 -14.37 15.69
N GLN A 131 -6.42 -13.11 15.90
CA GLN A 131 -7.68 -12.66 16.50
C GLN A 131 -8.46 -11.80 15.50
N ALA A 132 -8.28 -12.06 14.20
CA ALA A 132 -8.95 -11.28 13.16
C ALA A 132 -10.48 -11.40 13.28
N LEU A 133 -11.17 -10.28 13.06
CA LEU A 133 -12.62 -10.22 13.02
C LEU A 133 -13.14 -11.06 11.85
N THR A 134 -14.24 -11.77 12.08
CA THR A 134 -14.98 -12.49 11.06
C THR A 134 -16.24 -11.72 10.67
N TYR A 135 -16.50 -11.67 9.36
CA TYR A 135 -17.74 -11.15 8.79
C TYR A 135 -18.55 -12.36 8.30
N GLU A 136 -19.19 -13.06 9.24
CA GLU A 136 -19.79 -14.38 9.05
C GLU A 136 -20.90 -14.38 7.98
N ASP A 137 -21.67 -13.31 7.95
CA ASP A 137 -22.74 -13.03 7.00
C ASP A 137 -22.23 -12.60 5.61
N TYR A 138 -20.93 -12.28 5.44
CA TYR A 138 -20.38 -11.94 4.13
C TYR A 138 -20.59 -13.08 3.13
N THR A 139 -20.35 -14.33 3.52
CA THR A 139 -20.44 -15.47 2.58
C THR A 139 -21.85 -15.66 2.03
N THR A 140 -22.88 -15.48 2.86
CA THR A 140 -24.30 -15.59 2.50
C THR A 140 -24.91 -14.27 2.04
N TYR A 141 -24.17 -13.15 2.11
CA TYR A 141 -24.66 -11.84 1.68
C TYR A 141 -24.98 -11.82 0.18
N GLU A 142 -26.21 -11.44 -0.12
CA GLU A 142 -26.76 -11.32 -1.45
C GLU A 142 -26.60 -9.89 -1.97
N SER A 143 -25.50 -9.63 -2.69
CA SER A 143 -25.19 -8.28 -3.14
C SER A 143 -26.21 -7.73 -4.14
N ALA A 144 -26.86 -6.62 -3.78
CA ALA A 144 -27.73 -5.88 -4.67
C ALA A 144 -26.93 -5.30 -5.85
N LEU A 145 -25.69 -4.88 -5.61
CA LEU A 145 -24.81 -4.37 -6.66
C LEU A 145 -24.49 -5.43 -7.71
N VAL A 146 -24.21 -6.67 -7.30
CA VAL A 146 -24.01 -7.80 -8.24
C VAL A 146 -25.30 -8.11 -9.01
N LYS A 147 -26.48 -8.05 -8.36
CA LYS A 147 -27.78 -8.29 -9.01
C LYS A 147 -28.15 -7.22 -10.04
N GLN A 148 -27.81 -5.96 -9.78
CA GLN A 148 -28.07 -4.84 -10.69
C GLN A 148 -27.22 -4.89 -11.97
N GLN A 149 -26.13 -5.66 -11.96
CA GLN A 149 -25.22 -5.82 -13.09
C GLN A 149 -24.79 -4.47 -13.72
N PRO A 150 -24.23 -3.48 -12.99
CA PRO A 150 -23.69 -2.27 -13.61
C PRO A 150 -22.42 -2.56 -14.43
N LEU A 151 -22.21 -1.84 -15.53
CA LEU A 151 -21.04 -2.08 -16.39
C LEU A 151 -19.72 -1.88 -15.63
N VAL A 152 -18.83 -2.88 -15.70
CA VAL A 152 -17.45 -2.83 -15.19
C VAL A 152 -16.48 -2.64 -16.35
N SER A 153 -15.55 -1.68 -16.26
CA SER A 153 -14.47 -1.51 -17.23
C SER A 153 -13.16 -2.08 -16.67
N ILE A 154 -12.66 -3.15 -17.28
CA ILE A 154 -11.41 -3.79 -16.90
C ILE A 154 -10.26 -3.13 -17.66
N ILE A 155 -9.25 -2.64 -16.95
CA ILE A 155 -8.13 -1.88 -17.51
C ILE A 155 -6.85 -2.69 -17.45
N ILE A 156 -6.32 -3.07 -18.62
CA ILE A 156 -5.14 -3.92 -18.77
C ILE A 156 -4.06 -3.21 -19.61
N PRO A 157 -3.02 -2.65 -18.98
CA PRO A 157 -1.84 -2.21 -19.71
C PRO A 157 -0.96 -3.44 -20.04
N THR A 158 -0.51 -3.55 -21.29
CA THR A 158 0.40 -4.63 -21.71
C THR A 158 1.62 -4.08 -22.46
N LEU A 159 2.75 -4.78 -22.34
CA LEU A 159 3.99 -4.49 -23.06
C LEU A 159 4.81 -5.76 -23.25
N ASN A 160 4.89 -6.27 -24.49
CA ASN A 160 5.66 -7.45 -24.90
C ASN A 160 5.30 -8.73 -24.10
N ARG A 161 4.01 -8.94 -23.78
CA ARG A 161 3.55 -10.05 -22.89
C ARG A 161 2.35 -10.85 -23.41
N TYR A 162 2.18 -10.96 -24.73
CA TYR A 162 1.06 -11.65 -25.36
C TYR A 162 0.78 -13.06 -24.80
N SER A 163 1.81 -13.85 -24.47
CA SER A 163 1.61 -15.20 -23.92
C SER A 163 0.92 -15.20 -22.55
N TYR A 164 1.21 -14.20 -21.70
CA TYR A 164 0.55 -14.07 -20.39
C TYR A 164 -0.80 -13.38 -20.51
N LEU A 165 -0.89 -12.37 -21.38
CA LEU A 165 -2.15 -11.70 -21.68
C LEU A 165 -3.20 -12.69 -22.22
N LYS A 166 -2.78 -13.69 -23.01
CA LYS A 166 -3.67 -14.77 -23.48
C LYS A 166 -4.34 -15.51 -22.32
N GLU A 167 -3.59 -15.82 -21.28
CA GLU A 167 -4.12 -16.50 -20.09
C GLU A 167 -5.02 -15.57 -19.26
N VAL A 168 -4.67 -14.28 -19.19
CA VAL A 168 -5.52 -13.25 -18.59
C VAL A 168 -6.88 -13.16 -19.28
N LEU A 169 -6.90 -13.11 -20.62
CA LEU A 169 -8.16 -13.04 -21.38
C LEU A 169 -9.00 -14.33 -21.21
N ARG A 170 -8.37 -15.49 -21.16
CA ARG A 170 -9.05 -16.77 -20.86
C ARG A 170 -9.71 -16.79 -19.49
N ASP A 171 -9.05 -16.25 -18.46
CA ASP A 171 -9.64 -16.13 -17.13
C ASP A 171 -10.85 -15.17 -17.14
N LEU A 172 -10.82 -14.14 -17.98
CA LEU A 172 -11.94 -13.19 -18.13
C LEU A 172 -13.16 -13.82 -18.82
N GLU A 173 -12.96 -14.68 -19.82
CA GLU A 173 -14.06 -15.44 -20.46
C GLU A 173 -14.77 -16.38 -19.47
N GLN A 174 -14.12 -16.73 -18.35
CA GLN A 174 -14.65 -17.65 -17.34
C GLN A 174 -15.30 -16.94 -16.15
N GLN A 175 -15.44 -15.61 -16.19
CA GLN A 175 -16.04 -14.87 -15.07
C GLN A 175 -17.53 -15.15 -14.94
N ASP A 176 -18.00 -15.25 -13.69
CA ASP A 176 -19.43 -15.40 -13.35
C ASP A 176 -20.23 -14.10 -13.58
N TYR A 177 -19.56 -12.96 -13.50
CA TYR A 177 -20.09 -11.64 -13.79
C TYR A 177 -19.77 -11.27 -15.23
N THR A 178 -20.80 -11.09 -16.06
CA THR A 178 -20.63 -10.99 -17.52
C THR A 178 -20.81 -9.57 -18.09
N HIS A 179 -21.41 -8.64 -17.34
CA HIS A 179 -21.61 -7.27 -17.84
C HIS A 179 -20.36 -6.39 -17.66
N PHE A 180 -19.31 -6.68 -18.43
CA PHE A 180 -18.06 -5.92 -18.41
C PHE A 180 -17.51 -5.67 -19.82
N GLU A 181 -16.62 -4.69 -19.91
CA GLU A 181 -15.80 -4.41 -21.09
C GLU A 181 -14.31 -4.49 -20.73
N VAL A 182 -13.46 -4.79 -21.71
CA VAL A 182 -12.02 -4.93 -21.50
C VAL A 182 -11.30 -3.88 -22.33
N LEU A 183 -10.58 -2.97 -21.67
CA LEU A 183 -9.74 -1.98 -22.31
C LEU A 183 -8.28 -2.38 -22.17
N VAL A 184 -7.69 -2.81 -23.30
CA VAL A 184 -6.27 -3.15 -23.36
C VAL A 184 -5.49 -1.98 -23.95
N VAL A 185 -4.46 -1.52 -23.24
CA VAL A 185 -3.50 -0.55 -23.78
C VAL A 185 -2.19 -1.23 -24.07
N ASP A 186 -1.97 -1.54 -25.33
CA ASP A 186 -0.79 -2.24 -25.81
C ASP A 186 0.33 -1.26 -26.15
N GLN A 187 1.48 -1.44 -25.52
CA GLN A 187 2.68 -0.62 -25.73
C GLN A 187 3.78 -1.37 -26.48
N SER A 188 3.47 -2.55 -27.01
CA SER A 188 4.41 -3.45 -27.66
C SER A 188 4.84 -2.92 -29.03
N THR A 189 6.03 -3.34 -29.43
CA THR A 189 6.55 -3.11 -30.77
C THR A 189 7.33 -4.35 -31.20
N PRO A 190 6.88 -5.11 -32.22
CA PRO A 190 5.69 -4.85 -33.04
C PRO A 190 4.36 -5.00 -32.28
N PHE A 191 3.36 -4.22 -32.68
CA PHE A 191 1.97 -4.38 -32.24
C PHE A 191 1.31 -5.53 -33.00
N GLN A 192 0.55 -6.38 -32.32
CA GLN A 192 -0.12 -7.54 -32.90
C GLN A 192 -1.63 -7.36 -32.84
N GLU A 193 -2.21 -6.65 -33.80
CA GLU A 193 -3.66 -6.37 -33.82
C GLU A 193 -4.50 -7.65 -33.85
N ASP A 194 -4.09 -8.64 -34.65
CA ASP A 194 -4.81 -9.90 -34.80
C ASP A 194 -4.91 -10.71 -33.49
N PHE A 195 -4.02 -10.46 -32.50
CA PHE A 195 -4.07 -11.11 -31.18
C PHE A 195 -5.40 -10.84 -30.45
N TYR A 196 -6.02 -9.70 -30.72
CA TYR A 196 -7.23 -9.24 -30.02
C TYR A 196 -8.53 -9.71 -30.70
N ARG A 197 -8.45 -10.48 -31.78
CA ARG A 197 -9.62 -11.00 -32.52
C ARG A 197 -9.99 -12.40 -32.04
N GLY A 198 -11.28 -12.73 -32.08
CA GLY A 198 -11.80 -14.08 -31.81
C GLY A 198 -11.98 -14.45 -30.33
N TRP A 199 -11.87 -13.48 -29.41
CA TRP A 199 -12.24 -13.65 -28.01
C TRP A 199 -13.74 -13.43 -27.80
N ASP A 200 -14.34 -14.17 -26.88
CA ASP A 200 -15.73 -13.93 -26.41
C ASP A 200 -15.75 -12.82 -25.36
N LEU A 201 -15.16 -11.67 -25.72
CA LEU A 201 -14.96 -10.52 -24.86
C LEU A 201 -15.18 -9.23 -25.65
N ASN A 202 -15.82 -8.25 -25.03
CA ASN A 202 -15.88 -6.89 -25.58
C ASN A 202 -14.55 -6.17 -25.35
N ILE A 203 -13.57 -6.45 -26.22
CA ILE A 203 -12.22 -5.88 -26.13
C ILE A 203 -12.13 -4.59 -26.95
N GLN A 204 -11.77 -3.50 -26.28
CA GLN A 204 -11.27 -2.27 -26.89
C GLN A 204 -9.76 -2.22 -26.73
N VAL A 205 -9.02 -2.34 -27.84
CA VAL A 205 -7.56 -2.20 -27.87
C VAL A 205 -7.16 -0.78 -28.26
N LEU A 206 -6.17 -0.23 -27.55
CA LEU A 206 -5.54 1.04 -27.85
C LEU A 206 -4.03 0.80 -27.98
N HIS A 207 -3.45 1.13 -29.13
CA HIS A 207 -2.00 1.08 -29.31
C HIS A 207 -1.36 2.38 -28.81
N GLN A 208 -0.42 2.27 -27.88
CA GLN A 208 0.28 3.41 -27.28
C GLN A 208 1.80 3.29 -27.54
N HIS A 209 2.35 4.18 -28.35
CA HIS A 209 3.79 4.16 -28.63
C HIS A 209 4.67 4.52 -27.42
N GLU A 210 4.22 5.44 -26.56
CA GLU A 210 4.97 5.79 -25.35
C GLU A 210 4.88 4.64 -24.34
N LYS A 211 6.02 4.04 -23.94
CA LYS A 211 6.05 3.00 -22.91
C LYS A 211 5.94 3.63 -21.51
N ALA A 212 4.72 3.83 -21.03
CA ALA A 212 4.36 4.57 -19.82
C ALA A 212 3.07 3.97 -19.20
N LEU A 213 3.20 3.36 -18.00
CA LEU A 213 2.11 2.64 -17.34
C LEU A 213 0.98 3.57 -16.87
N TRP A 214 1.33 4.71 -16.26
CA TRP A 214 0.31 5.60 -15.72
C TRP A 214 -0.45 6.29 -16.85
N LEU A 215 0.23 6.63 -17.95
CA LEU A 215 -0.39 7.08 -19.19
C LEU A 215 -1.32 6.03 -19.77
N ALA A 216 -0.90 4.76 -19.82
CA ALA A 216 -1.72 3.68 -20.32
C ALA A 216 -3.01 3.52 -19.50
N ARG A 217 -2.89 3.44 -18.17
CA ARG A 217 -4.05 3.38 -17.26
C ARG A 217 -4.93 4.62 -17.41
N ASN A 218 -4.36 5.82 -17.43
CA ASN A 218 -5.12 7.07 -17.58
C ASN A 218 -5.89 7.12 -18.91
N THR A 219 -5.26 6.72 -20.01
CA THR A 219 -5.89 6.70 -21.35
C THR A 219 -7.08 5.75 -21.37
N ALA A 220 -6.93 4.55 -20.81
CA ALA A 220 -8.02 3.59 -20.74
C ALA A 220 -9.15 4.05 -19.81
N ILE A 221 -8.82 4.60 -18.64
CA ILE A 221 -9.83 5.11 -17.69
C ILE A 221 -10.66 6.25 -18.30
N LYS A 222 -10.05 7.12 -19.13
CA LYS A 222 -10.80 8.16 -19.87
C LYS A 222 -11.75 7.57 -20.92
N ARG A 223 -11.46 6.39 -21.48
CA ARG A 223 -12.29 5.71 -22.48
C ARG A 223 -13.32 4.74 -21.88
N ALA A 224 -13.11 4.33 -20.63
CA ALA A 224 -13.99 3.43 -19.90
C ALA A 224 -15.42 3.98 -19.79
N ARG A 225 -16.42 3.16 -20.08
CA ARG A 225 -17.85 3.49 -19.98
C ARG A 225 -18.49 3.00 -18.68
N GLY A 226 -17.90 2.00 -18.05
CA GLY A 226 -18.39 1.40 -16.82
C GLY A 226 -18.43 2.36 -15.64
N SER A 227 -19.38 2.14 -14.75
CA SER A 227 -19.49 2.85 -13.46
C SER A 227 -18.40 2.39 -12.47
N PHE A 228 -17.79 1.24 -12.74
CA PHE A 228 -16.71 0.65 -11.95
C PHE A 228 -15.49 0.44 -12.83
N ILE A 229 -14.32 0.72 -12.27
CA ILE A 229 -13.02 0.51 -12.91
C ILE A 229 -12.32 -0.62 -12.17
N LEU A 230 -11.98 -1.68 -12.89
CA LEU A 230 -11.22 -2.81 -12.36
C LEU A 230 -9.83 -2.81 -12.98
N LEU A 231 -8.83 -2.47 -12.17
CA LEU A 231 -7.45 -2.41 -12.62
C LEU A 231 -6.81 -3.78 -12.50
N TYR A 232 -6.30 -4.29 -13.63
CA TYR A 232 -5.71 -5.63 -13.72
C TYR A 232 -4.34 -5.58 -14.39
N ASP A 233 -3.47 -6.55 -14.09
CA ASP A 233 -2.15 -6.70 -14.71
C ASP A 233 -2.17 -7.83 -15.75
N ASP A 234 -1.32 -7.72 -16.76
CA ASP A 234 -1.19 -8.68 -17.87
C ASP A 234 -0.46 -9.99 -17.51
N ASP A 235 0.07 -10.11 -16.28
CA ASP A 235 0.84 -11.27 -15.78
C ASP A 235 0.23 -11.89 -14.51
N SER A 236 -1.10 -12.01 -14.51
CA SER A 236 -1.90 -12.43 -13.36
C SER A 236 -2.91 -13.51 -13.70
N ARG A 237 -3.31 -14.30 -12.69
CA ARG A 237 -4.37 -15.31 -12.78
C ARG A 237 -5.42 -15.07 -11.71
N VAL A 238 -6.69 -15.26 -12.05
CA VAL A 238 -7.84 -15.01 -11.17
C VAL A 238 -8.87 -16.14 -11.27
N ALA A 239 -9.70 -16.29 -10.23
CA ALA A 239 -10.80 -17.25 -10.23
C ALA A 239 -12.04 -16.69 -10.96
N SER A 240 -13.01 -17.55 -11.28
CA SER A 240 -14.25 -17.16 -11.99
C SER A 240 -15.13 -16.17 -11.23
N ASN A 241 -15.05 -16.13 -9.90
CA ASN A 241 -15.83 -15.21 -9.06
C ASN A 241 -15.09 -13.90 -8.74
N TRP A 242 -13.99 -13.60 -9.43
CA TRP A 242 -13.11 -12.51 -9.02
C TRP A 242 -13.78 -11.13 -9.14
N ILE A 243 -14.52 -10.89 -10.23
CA ILE A 243 -15.26 -9.63 -10.42
C ILE A 243 -16.41 -9.53 -9.41
N SER A 244 -17.20 -10.60 -9.24
CA SER A 244 -18.34 -10.62 -8.32
C SER A 244 -17.92 -10.41 -6.87
N GLU A 245 -16.79 -10.97 -6.43
CA GLU A 245 -16.23 -10.75 -5.08
C GLU A 245 -15.77 -9.30 -4.85
N HIS A 246 -15.22 -8.64 -5.86
CA HIS A 246 -14.90 -7.22 -5.73
C HIS A 246 -16.16 -6.37 -5.54
N MET A 247 -17.18 -6.60 -6.36
CA MET A 247 -18.46 -5.87 -6.29
C MET A 247 -19.19 -6.13 -4.97
N LYS A 248 -19.23 -7.40 -4.55
CA LYS A 248 -19.83 -7.82 -3.29
C LYS A 248 -19.19 -7.12 -2.10
N ALA A 249 -17.85 -6.98 -2.07
CA ALA A 249 -17.17 -6.24 -1.01
C ALA A 249 -17.48 -4.73 -1.03
N LEU A 250 -17.56 -4.11 -2.20
CA LEU A 250 -17.95 -2.69 -2.31
C LEU A 250 -19.35 -2.44 -1.77
N ASP A 251 -20.28 -3.35 -2.05
CA ASP A 251 -21.67 -3.28 -1.58
C ASP A 251 -21.78 -3.61 -0.08
N TYR A 252 -21.23 -4.72 0.36
CA TYR A 252 -21.30 -5.17 1.76
C TYR A 252 -20.74 -4.12 2.74
N PHE A 253 -19.57 -3.54 2.43
CA PHE A 253 -18.94 -2.55 3.31
C PHE A 253 -19.33 -1.11 2.99
N GLN A 254 -20.19 -0.89 1.98
CA GLN A 254 -20.49 0.44 1.45
C GLN A 254 -19.21 1.22 1.12
N ALA A 255 -18.24 0.54 0.51
CA ALA A 255 -16.92 1.08 0.20
C ALA A 255 -16.85 1.64 -1.22
N GLU A 256 -15.89 2.54 -1.46
CA GLU A 256 -15.58 3.05 -2.80
C GLU A 256 -14.46 2.28 -3.48
N VAL A 257 -13.62 1.58 -2.70
CA VAL A 257 -12.47 0.82 -3.21
C VAL A 257 -12.39 -0.57 -2.57
N SER A 258 -12.18 -1.58 -3.41
CA SER A 258 -12.00 -2.99 -3.05
C SER A 258 -10.65 -3.45 -3.59
N SER A 259 -9.65 -3.50 -2.73
CA SER A 259 -8.28 -3.96 -3.05
C SER A 259 -8.17 -5.45 -2.78
N GLY A 260 -8.05 -6.26 -3.82
CA GLY A 260 -7.91 -7.70 -3.68
C GLY A 260 -6.52 -8.10 -3.19
N VAL A 261 -6.38 -9.31 -2.67
CA VAL A 261 -5.09 -9.81 -2.16
C VAL A 261 -4.26 -10.44 -3.27
N SER A 262 -2.99 -10.04 -3.36
CA SER A 262 -2.05 -10.53 -4.37
C SER A 262 -1.09 -11.56 -3.81
N ILE A 263 -1.28 -12.81 -4.20
CA ILE A 263 -0.42 -13.93 -3.84
C ILE A 263 0.66 -14.07 -4.90
N SER A 264 1.93 -14.08 -4.49
CA SER A 264 3.05 -14.22 -5.43
C SER A 264 3.45 -15.68 -5.58
N GLN A 265 3.56 -16.18 -6.82
CA GLN A 265 4.07 -17.54 -7.06
C GLN A 265 5.54 -17.68 -6.66
N VAL A 266 6.31 -16.58 -6.73
CA VAL A 266 7.71 -16.51 -6.35
C VAL A 266 7.92 -15.47 -5.25
N GLY A 267 8.47 -15.90 -4.12
CA GLY A 267 9.02 -15.03 -3.09
C GLY A 267 8.36 -15.11 -1.72
N ALA A 268 8.26 -13.94 -1.07
CA ALA A 268 8.02 -13.75 0.35
C ALA A 268 6.71 -14.36 0.87
N GLU A 269 6.69 -14.65 2.17
CA GLU A 269 5.53 -15.13 2.93
C GLU A 269 4.31 -14.22 2.70
N VAL A 270 3.14 -14.84 2.49
CA VAL A 270 1.88 -14.10 2.36
C VAL A 270 1.61 -13.38 3.67
N PRO A 271 1.43 -12.05 3.68
CA PRO A 271 1.16 -11.33 4.91
C PRO A 271 -0.10 -11.87 5.59
N ALA A 272 -0.06 -12.09 6.91
CA ALA A 272 -1.19 -12.66 7.65
C ALA A 272 -2.50 -11.86 7.50
N HIS A 273 -2.40 -10.54 7.29
CA HIS A 273 -3.57 -9.69 7.06
C HIS A 273 -4.27 -9.88 5.71
N TYR A 274 -3.68 -10.66 4.79
CA TYR A 274 -4.34 -11.03 3.53
C TYR A 274 -5.38 -12.14 3.73
N ALA A 275 -5.52 -12.68 4.94
CA ALA A 275 -6.48 -13.73 5.24
C ALA A 275 -7.86 -13.22 5.69
N TYR A 276 -8.01 -11.91 5.94
CA TYR A 276 -9.25 -11.31 6.45
C TYR A 276 -9.47 -9.91 5.89
N PHE A 277 -10.70 -9.42 5.99
CA PHE A 277 -11.04 -8.05 5.59
C PHE A 277 -10.40 -7.03 6.52
N SER A 278 -9.88 -5.95 5.97
CA SER A 278 -9.33 -4.84 6.76
C SER A 278 -9.38 -3.54 5.99
N VAL A 279 -9.28 -2.40 6.68
CA VAL A 279 -9.02 -1.13 6.00
C VAL A 279 -7.62 -1.20 5.39
N SER A 280 -7.55 -1.10 4.06
CA SER A 280 -6.32 -1.28 3.32
C SER A 280 -5.39 -0.09 3.52
N SER A 281 -4.14 -0.38 3.90
CA SER A 281 -3.07 0.60 4.03
C SER A 281 -2.16 0.68 2.79
N GLN A 282 -2.56 0.00 1.71
CA GLN A 282 -1.89 -0.03 0.43
C GLN A 282 -2.94 -0.14 -0.68
N LEU A 283 -2.59 0.30 -1.87
CA LEU A 283 -3.34 0.02 -3.09
C LEU A 283 -2.43 -0.76 -4.05
N ASP A 284 -2.95 -1.83 -4.63
CA ASP A 284 -2.28 -2.63 -5.66
C ASP A 284 -3.05 -2.43 -6.96
N THR A 285 -2.52 -1.61 -7.89
CA THR A 285 -3.23 -1.31 -9.13
C THR A 285 -3.33 -2.50 -10.08
N GLY A 286 -2.75 -3.66 -9.73
CA GLY A 286 -2.97 -4.89 -10.47
C GLY A 286 -4.13 -5.74 -9.97
N ASN A 287 -4.78 -5.38 -8.86
CA ASN A 287 -5.92 -6.12 -8.29
C ASN A 287 -6.83 -5.21 -7.45
N VAL A 288 -7.51 -4.26 -8.09
CA VAL A 288 -8.35 -3.30 -7.36
C VAL A 288 -9.55 -2.84 -8.18
N MET A 289 -10.73 -2.87 -7.57
CA MET A 289 -11.95 -2.28 -8.11
C MET A 289 -12.22 -0.93 -7.42
N LEU A 290 -12.58 0.07 -8.21
CA LEU A 290 -12.96 1.40 -7.73
C LEU A 290 -14.25 1.85 -8.38
N ARG A 291 -15.08 2.57 -7.63
CA ARG A 291 -16.14 3.40 -8.23
C ARG A 291 -15.49 4.45 -9.13
N LYS A 292 -16.02 4.67 -10.34
CA LYS A 292 -15.45 5.63 -11.30
C LYS A 292 -15.40 7.06 -10.74
N GLU A 293 -16.34 7.42 -9.87
CA GLU A 293 -16.39 8.72 -9.18
C GLU A 293 -15.11 9.05 -8.38
N VAL A 294 -14.37 8.03 -7.92
CA VAL A 294 -13.08 8.25 -7.24
C VAL A 294 -12.15 9.01 -8.17
N PHE A 295 -12.04 8.60 -9.44
CA PHE A 295 -11.20 9.27 -10.44
C PHE A 295 -11.72 10.66 -10.80
N THR A 296 -13.04 10.87 -10.83
CA THR A 296 -13.63 12.20 -11.02
C THR A 296 -13.21 13.15 -9.90
N ARG A 297 -13.24 12.69 -8.65
CA ARG A 297 -12.99 13.56 -7.49
C ARG A 297 -11.51 13.82 -7.19
N ILE A 298 -10.66 12.80 -7.33
CA ILE A 298 -9.23 12.91 -6.93
C ILE A 298 -8.27 12.97 -8.11
N GLY A 299 -8.77 12.85 -9.34
CA GLY A 299 -7.99 12.82 -10.57
C GLY A 299 -7.33 11.46 -10.84
N LEU A 300 -6.79 11.32 -12.05
CA LEU A 300 -6.13 10.12 -12.56
C LEU A 300 -4.76 9.88 -11.90
N PHE A 301 -3.97 8.92 -12.40
CA PHE A 301 -2.64 8.64 -11.88
C PHE A 301 -1.66 9.77 -12.16
N ASP A 302 -0.81 10.12 -11.18
CA ASP A 302 0.21 11.16 -11.31
C ASP A 302 1.37 10.67 -12.19
N ARG A 303 1.52 11.28 -13.37
CA ARG A 303 2.58 10.92 -14.32
C ARG A 303 3.99 11.31 -13.85
N GLN A 304 4.16 11.95 -12.70
CA GLN A 304 5.48 12.08 -12.06
C GLN A 304 6.10 10.73 -11.65
N PHE A 305 5.30 9.66 -11.57
CA PHE A 305 5.73 8.33 -11.16
C PHE A 305 6.06 7.39 -12.32
N GLU A 306 5.99 7.89 -13.56
CA GLU A 306 6.30 7.09 -14.75
C GLU A 306 7.71 6.51 -14.70
N LYS A 307 7.81 5.21 -15.06
CA LYS A 307 9.07 4.45 -15.08
C LYS A 307 9.81 4.45 -13.73
N GLN A 308 9.11 4.74 -12.62
CA GLN A 308 9.67 4.73 -11.28
C GLN A 308 8.74 4.01 -10.28
N ARG A 309 8.84 4.30 -8.97
CA ARG A 309 8.17 3.57 -7.90
C ARG A 309 7.22 4.48 -7.12
N MET A 310 6.30 3.88 -6.36
CA MET A 310 5.31 4.55 -5.51
C MET A 310 4.13 5.18 -6.25
N GLY A 311 3.87 4.86 -7.52
CA GLY A 311 2.64 5.36 -8.18
C GLY A 311 1.36 4.73 -7.62
N ASP A 312 1.34 3.42 -7.34
CA ASP A 312 0.21 2.79 -6.61
C ASP A 312 0.06 3.41 -5.22
N GLY A 313 1.21 3.57 -4.54
CA GLY A 313 1.30 4.15 -3.22
C GLY A 313 0.80 5.59 -3.16
N GLU A 314 1.02 6.36 -4.23
CA GLU A 314 0.56 7.73 -4.36
C GLU A 314 -0.93 7.83 -4.60
N PHE A 315 -1.47 7.01 -5.51
CA PHE A 315 -2.90 6.98 -5.77
C PHE A 315 -3.67 6.52 -4.53
N GLY A 316 -3.22 5.44 -3.89
CA GLY A 316 -3.79 4.95 -2.62
C GLY A 316 -3.74 5.98 -1.49
N MET A 317 -2.68 6.79 -1.42
CA MET A 317 -2.60 7.91 -0.47
C MET A 317 -3.67 8.97 -0.76
N ARG A 318 -3.90 9.33 -2.03
CA ARG A 318 -4.96 10.29 -2.38
C ARG A 318 -6.36 9.75 -2.09
N VAL A 319 -6.60 8.46 -2.32
CA VAL A 319 -7.84 7.78 -1.93
C VAL A 319 -8.06 7.92 -0.42
N TYR A 320 -7.06 7.56 0.39
CA TYR A 320 -7.12 7.67 1.85
C TYR A 320 -7.38 9.12 2.31
N LEU A 321 -6.60 10.08 1.79
CA LEU A 321 -6.73 11.49 2.17
C LEU A 321 -8.09 12.08 1.76
N ALA A 322 -8.72 11.58 0.70
CA ALA A 322 -10.04 12.00 0.27
C ALA A 322 -11.19 11.50 1.15
N GLY A 323 -10.92 10.60 2.11
CA GLY A 323 -11.93 10.06 3.02
C GLY A 323 -12.54 8.73 2.56
N TYR A 324 -12.15 8.22 1.40
CA TYR A 324 -12.72 7.00 0.83
C TYR A 324 -12.31 5.74 1.60
N LEU A 325 -13.26 4.83 1.75
CA LEU A 325 -13.02 3.52 2.34
C LEU A 325 -12.42 2.59 1.28
N ASN A 326 -11.20 2.13 1.56
CA ASN A 326 -10.51 1.10 0.79
C ASN A 326 -10.45 -0.19 1.61
N VAL A 327 -11.18 -1.21 1.18
CA VAL A 327 -11.24 -2.51 1.83
C VAL A 327 -10.22 -3.46 1.21
N SER A 328 -9.39 -4.10 2.02
CA SER A 328 -8.61 -5.26 1.60
C SER A 328 -9.53 -6.48 1.55
N ASN A 329 -9.68 -7.09 0.38
CA ASN A 329 -10.60 -8.17 0.11
C ASN A 329 -9.86 -9.51 -0.04
N PRO A 330 -9.95 -10.43 0.95
CA PRO A 330 -9.29 -11.72 0.89
C PRO A 330 -9.97 -12.71 -0.07
N TYR A 331 -11.20 -12.44 -0.53
CA TYR A 331 -11.93 -13.31 -1.47
C TYR A 331 -11.63 -12.98 -2.93
N ALA A 332 -11.31 -11.72 -3.24
CA ALA A 332 -10.83 -11.30 -4.57
C ALA A 332 -9.31 -11.54 -4.74
N LYS A 333 -8.91 -12.81 -4.77
CA LYS A 333 -7.50 -13.22 -4.87
C LYS A 333 -6.98 -13.11 -6.29
N ARG A 334 -5.72 -12.67 -6.41
CA ARG A 334 -4.94 -12.71 -7.64
C ARG A 334 -3.64 -13.45 -7.42
N LEU A 335 -3.32 -14.40 -8.30
CA LEU A 335 -1.98 -14.98 -8.38
C LEU A 335 -1.13 -14.12 -9.33
N HIS A 336 -0.13 -13.41 -8.80
CA HIS A 336 0.80 -12.59 -9.57
C HIS A 336 2.05 -13.41 -9.92
N LEU A 337 2.25 -13.69 -11.21
CA LEU A 337 3.29 -14.58 -11.73
C LEU A 337 4.70 -13.97 -11.64
N LYS A 338 4.80 -12.63 -11.52
CA LYS A 338 6.07 -11.86 -11.45
C LYS A 338 7.04 -12.22 -12.57
N VAL A 339 6.55 -12.19 -13.80
CA VAL A 339 7.31 -12.62 -14.97
C VAL A 339 8.57 -11.76 -15.14
N GLY A 340 9.69 -12.41 -15.47
CA GLY A 340 11.02 -11.80 -15.48
C GLY A 340 11.33 -10.90 -16.67
N SER A 341 10.50 -10.95 -17.73
CA SER A 341 10.66 -10.20 -18.98
C SER A 341 9.36 -9.50 -19.38
N GLY A 342 9.46 -8.54 -20.31
CA GLY A 342 8.33 -7.70 -20.71
C GLY A 342 7.84 -6.75 -19.60
N GLY A 343 6.80 -5.98 -19.92
CA GLY A 343 6.27 -4.95 -19.04
C GLY A 343 7.28 -3.82 -18.83
N LEU A 344 7.01 -2.97 -17.83
CA LEU A 344 7.97 -1.94 -17.48
C LEU A 344 9.29 -2.51 -16.90
N ARG A 345 9.42 -3.83 -16.68
CA ARG A 345 10.65 -4.48 -16.16
C ARG A 345 11.86 -4.30 -17.07
N GLU A 346 11.62 -4.04 -18.35
CA GLU A 346 12.64 -3.66 -19.34
C GLU A 346 13.24 -2.26 -19.09
N MET A 347 12.58 -1.42 -18.30
CA MET A 347 12.94 -0.02 -18.08
C MET A 347 13.21 0.29 -16.59
N GLY A 348 14.28 1.06 -16.32
CA GLY A 348 14.56 1.61 -14.99
C GLY A 348 15.06 0.60 -13.94
N SER A 349 15.16 1.07 -12.68
CA SER A 349 15.44 0.23 -11.50
C SER A 349 14.15 -0.12 -10.77
N TRP A 350 13.88 -1.42 -10.62
CA TRP A 350 12.71 -1.95 -9.91
C TRP A 350 12.92 -2.05 -8.41
N ASP A 351 14.15 -1.93 -7.95
CA ASP A 351 14.41 -1.72 -6.53
C ASP A 351 14.46 -0.22 -6.26
N GLY A 352 13.45 0.27 -5.53
CA GLY A 352 13.34 1.69 -5.19
C GLY A 352 14.52 2.21 -4.36
N PHE A 353 15.30 1.34 -3.74
CA PHE A 353 16.44 1.71 -2.87
C PHE A 353 17.77 1.15 -3.36
N ARG A 354 17.81 0.38 -4.46
CA ARG A 354 19.04 -0.15 -5.03
C ARG A 354 19.11 0.21 -6.51
N PRO A 355 19.87 1.25 -6.89
CA PRO A 355 20.02 1.62 -8.29
C PRO A 355 20.81 0.55 -9.06
N LYS A 356 20.55 0.42 -10.36
CA LYS A 356 21.32 -0.44 -11.28
C LYS A 356 22.72 0.10 -11.60
N SER A 357 22.96 1.40 -11.37
CA SER A 357 24.22 2.09 -11.64
C SER A 357 24.77 2.75 -10.37
N TRP A 358 26.10 2.81 -10.25
CA TRP A 358 26.83 3.36 -9.11
C TRP A 358 26.56 4.86 -8.86
N LEU A 359 26.19 5.62 -9.88
CA LEU A 359 25.92 7.07 -9.76
C LEU A 359 24.43 7.42 -9.81
N ALA A 360 23.56 6.41 -9.93
CA ALA A 360 22.13 6.65 -9.95
C ALA A 360 21.58 7.01 -8.55
N PRO A 361 20.51 7.81 -8.49
CA PRO A 361 19.93 8.28 -7.24
C PRO A 361 19.46 7.12 -6.35
N ARG A 362 19.61 7.30 -5.03
CA ARG A 362 19.13 6.35 -4.01
C ARG A 362 18.37 7.09 -2.90
N PRO A 363 17.09 6.78 -2.64
CA PRO A 363 16.21 5.93 -3.44
C PRO A 363 15.99 6.50 -4.85
N VAL A 364 15.17 5.85 -5.67
CA VAL A 364 14.69 6.48 -6.90
C VAL A 364 13.93 7.77 -6.56
N PRO A 365 14.01 8.85 -7.37
CA PRO A 365 13.54 10.18 -6.98
C PRO A 365 12.05 10.25 -6.61
N SER A 366 11.20 9.45 -7.26
CA SER A 366 9.76 9.32 -6.96
C SER A 366 9.46 8.88 -5.53
N VAL A 367 10.31 8.05 -4.91
CA VAL A 367 10.13 7.63 -3.51
C VAL A 367 10.24 8.83 -2.58
N LEU A 368 11.29 9.65 -2.74
CA LEU A 368 11.44 10.87 -1.95
C LEU A 368 10.40 11.93 -2.33
N TYR A 369 10.03 12.04 -3.60
CA TYR A 369 8.95 12.92 -4.03
C TYR A 369 7.65 12.58 -3.29
N PHE A 370 7.25 11.30 -3.27
CA PHE A 370 6.08 10.82 -2.52
C PHE A 370 6.20 11.14 -1.02
N PHE A 371 7.31 10.76 -0.38
CA PHE A 371 7.49 10.99 1.06
C PHE A 371 7.40 12.47 1.42
N ARG A 372 8.05 13.34 0.65
CA ARG A 372 8.09 14.77 0.93
C ARG A 372 6.78 15.48 0.60
N LYS A 373 6.12 15.09 -0.51
CA LYS A 373 4.82 15.65 -0.93
C LYS A 373 3.73 15.44 0.11
N TYR A 374 3.67 14.24 0.71
CA TYR A 374 2.56 13.87 1.60
C TYR A 374 2.90 13.89 3.09
N HIS A 375 4.16 13.65 3.47
CA HIS A 375 4.55 13.57 4.89
C HIS A 375 5.54 14.66 5.31
N GLY A 376 6.04 15.47 4.37
CA GLY A 376 7.02 16.52 4.62
C GLY A 376 8.47 16.03 4.79
N ASP A 377 9.38 16.99 4.83
CA ASP A 377 10.83 16.74 4.79
C ASP A 377 11.37 16.05 6.06
N ALA A 378 10.73 16.27 7.21
CA ALA A 378 11.13 15.63 8.46
C ALA A 378 10.85 14.12 8.42
N ALA A 379 9.64 13.72 7.99
CA ALA A 379 9.28 12.32 7.85
C ALA A 379 10.11 11.62 6.76
N ALA A 380 10.37 12.30 5.64
CA ALA A 380 11.24 11.77 4.59
C ALA A 380 12.67 11.48 5.09
N ARG A 381 13.23 12.34 5.96
CA ARG A 381 14.54 12.09 6.59
C ARG A 381 14.52 10.88 7.52
N TRP A 382 13.49 10.72 8.34
CA TRP A 382 13.31 9.52 9.17
C TRP A 382 13.19 8.25 8.33
N ALA A 383 12.44 8.31 7.22
CA ALA A 383 12.31 7.19 6.30
C ALA A 383 13.67 6.79 5.73
N LEU A 384 14.47 7.77 5.26
CA LEU A 384 15.83 7.53 4.76
C LEU A 384 16.74 6.91 5.82
N LEU A 385 16.74 7.46 7.04
CA LEU A 385 17.58 6.94 8.14
C LEU A 385 17.28 5.46 8.42
N LYS A 386 16.01 5.06 8.33
CA LYS A 386 15.59 3.66 8.50
C LYS A 386 15.91 2.78 7.28
N SER A 387 15.69 3.28 6.07
CA SER A 387 15.71 2.46 4.84
C SER A 387 17.07 2.38 4.15
N ILE A 388 17.91 3.41 4.26
CA ILE A 388 19.19 3.50 3.54
C ILE A 388 20.23 2.52 4.09
N PRO A 389 20.48 2.39 5.41
CA PRO A 389 21.46 1.43 5.91
C PRO A 389 21.22 -0.02 5.42
N PRO A 390 20.00 -0.58 5.51
CA PRO A 390 19.76 -1.93 5.00
C PRO A 390 19.68 -2.02 3.47
N SER A 391 19.69 -0.90 2.73
CA SER A 391 19.67 -0.90 1.26
C SER A 391 21.01 -1.30 0.64
N VAL A 392 22.13 -1.02 1.33
CA VAL A 392 23.49 -1.29 0.83
C VAL A 392 23.69 -2.79 0.54
N MET A 393 23.07 -3.64 1.35
CA MET A 393 23.20 -5.09 1.20
C MET A 393 22.06 -5.69 0.35
N PRO A 394 22.40 -6.52 -0.66
CA PRO A 394 21.42 -7.31 -1.41
C PRO A 394 20.59 -8.23 -0.51
N TYR A 395 19.31 -8.43 -0.86
CA TYR A 395 18.38 -9.21 -0.03
C TYR A 395 18.84 -10.66 0.20
N ARG A 396 19.44 -11.30 -0.81
CA ARG A 396 19.95 -12.68 -0.73
C ARG A 396 20.96 -12.92 0.40
N PHE A 397 21.68 -11.88 0.81
CA PHE A 397 22.72 -11.97 1.83
C PHE A 397 22.22 -11.65 3.24
N LYS A 398 21.01 -11.08 3.37
CA LYS A 398 20.46 -10.64 4.66
C LYS A 398 20.15 -11.77 5.64
N ARG A 399 20.07 -13.01 5.16
CA ARG A 399 19.86 -14.20 6.01
C ARG A 399 21.16 -14.78 6.60
N ASN A 400 22.32 -14.40 6.07
CA ASN A 400 23.60 -14.94 6.51
C ASN A 400 24.28 -13.98 7.51
N LYS A 401 24.48 -14.44 8.75
CA LYS A 401 25.05 -13.63 9.84
C LYS A 401 26.45 -13.10 9.55
N ALA A 402 27.31 -13.89 8.91
CA ALA A 402 28.65 -13.46 8.53
C ALA A 402 28.59 -12.37 7.44
N MET A 403 27.71 -12.55 6.45
CA MET A 403 27.47 -11.54 5.43
C MET A 403 26.88 -10.25 5.99
N LEU A 404 26.11 -10.31 7.09
CA LEU A 404 25.63 -9.12 7.79
C LEU A 404 26.78 -8.28 8.35
N ILE A 405 27.80 -8.93 8.95
CA ILE A 405 29.00 -8.25 9.48
C ILE A 405 29.81 -7.64 8.33
N ILE A 406 30.08 -8.42 7.29
CA ILE A 406 30.81 -7.95 6.09
C ILE A 406 30.06 -6.76 5.48
N GLY A 407 28.75 -6.86 5.30
CA GLY A 407 27.99 -5.78 4.72
C GLY A 407 27.87 -4.55 5.63
N ALA A 408 28.01 -4.68 6.95
CA ALA A 408 28.14 -3.53 7.84
C ALA A 408 29.46 -2.77 7.57
N LEU A 409 30.59 -3.49 7.44
CA LEU A 409 31.88 -2.90 7.07
C LEU A 409 31.83 -2.24 5.68
N VAL A 410 31.26 -2.94 4.68
CA VAL A 410 31.07 -2.39 3.34
C VAL A 410 30.16 -1.16 3.36
N SER A 411 29.17 -1.10 4.26
CA SER A 411 28.29 0.07 4.39
C SER A 411 29.04 1.31 4.87
N VAL A 412 30.04 1.15 5.75
CA VAL A 412 30.92 2.25 6.17
C VAL A 412 31.76 2.74 4.98
N LEU A 413 32.38 1.81 4.24
CA LEU A 413 33.20 2.15 3.05
C LEU A 413 32.37 2.87 1.97
N LEU A 414 31.16 2.39 1.70
CA LEU A 414 30.27 2.95 0.68
C LEU A 414 29.47 4.17 1.18
N PHE A 415 29.59 4.55 2.45
CA PHE A 415 28.79 5.63 3.03
C PHE A 415 28.90 6.96 2.27
N PRO A 416 30.10 7.46 1.90
CA PRO A 416 30.22 8.71 1.15
C PRO A 416 29.48 8.67 -0.19
N LEU A 417 29.62 7.57 -0.93
CA LEU A 417 28.92 7.38 -2.19
C LEU A 417 27.41 7.33 -1.99
N VAL A 418 26.92 6.57 -1.00
CA VAL A 418 25.49 6.48 -0.69
C VAL A 418 24.93 7.85 -0.33
N MET A 419 25.71 8.69 0.36
CA MET A 419 25.29 10.07 0.67
C MET A 419 25.22 10.96 -0.56
N LEU A 420 26.13 10.81 -1.52
CA LEU A 420 26.01 11.48 -2.83
C LEU A 420 24.75 11.02 -3.59
N GLN A 421 24.47 9.70 -3.59
CA GLN A 421 23.26 9.16 -4.23
C GLN A 421 21.97 9.68 -3.57
N VAL A 422 21.94 9.81 -2.24
CA VAL A 422 20.82 10.37 -1.47
C VAL A 422 20.67 11.87 -1.74
N GLY A 423 21.76 12.63 -1.72
CA GLY A 423 21.75 14.05 -2.07
C GLY A 423 21.23 14.29 -3.50
N TYR A 424 21.65 13.46 -4.45
CA TYR A 424 21.17 13.52 -5.83
C TYR A 424 19.68 13.18 -5.92
N SER A 425 19.22 12.12 -5.26
CA SER A 425 17.79 11.79 -5.19
C SER A 425 16.98 12.93 -4.55
N TRP A 426 17.51 13.55 -3.50
CA TRP A 426 16.85 14.67 -2.81
C TRP A 426 16.70 15.86 -3.76
N HIS A 427 17.77 16.24 -4.47
CA HIS A 427 17.74 17.29 -5.48
C HIS A 427 16.68 17.02 -6.57
N LEU A 428 16.66 15.81 -7.13
CA LEU A 428 15.67 15.43 -8.15
C LEU A 428 14.25 15.41 -7.59
N SER A 429 14.04 15.00 -6.34
CA SER A 429 12.73 15.10 -5.69
C SER A 429 12.29 16.55 -5.49
N SER A 430 13.20 17.48 -5.15
CA SER A 430 12.91 18.92 -5.08
C SER A 430 12.50 19.47 -6.44
N LYS A 431 13.14 19.02 -7.52
CA LYS A 431 12.73 19.39 -8.88
C LYS A 431 11.31 18.90 -9.19
N LYS A 432 10.96 17.66 -8.82
CA LYS A 432 9.59 17.13 -8.97
C LYS A 432 8.56 17.91 -8.16
N LEU A 433 8.88 18.27 -6.91
CA LEU A 433 8.01 19.12 -6.07
C LEU A 433 7.74 20.48 -6.73
N ARG A 434 8.78 21.16 -7.23
CA ARG A 434 8.64 22.44 -7.95
C ARG A 434 7.83 22.33 -9.24
N GLN A 435 7.96 21.22 -9.95
CA GLN A 435 7.19 20.96 -11.18
C GLN A 435 5.71 20.64 -10.92
N GLY A 436 5.35 20.32 -9.68
CA GLY A 436 4.00 19.91 -9.33
C GLY A 436 3.65 18.49 -9.77
N ALA A 437 2.47 18.04 -9.35
CA ALA A 437 1.89 16.78 -9.78
C ALA A 437 1.44 16.86 -11.26
N ARG A 438 1.50 15.75 -11.98
CA ARG A 438 0.99 15.63 -13.36
C ARG A 438 -0.24 14.74 -13.37
N ILE A 439 -1.29 15.22 -12.71
CA ILE A 439 -2.58 14.55 -12.58
C ILE A 439 -3.55 15.21 -13.55
N ALA A 440 -4.13 14.42 -14.45
CA ALA A 440 -5.24 14.85 -15.30
C ALA A 440 -6.57 14.40 -14.67
N TYR A 441 -7.68 15.03 -15.05
CA TYR A 441 -9.02 14.67 -14.63
C TYR A 441 -9.80 14.00 -15.77
N LEU A 442 -10.93 13.39 -15.43
CA LEU A 442 -11.83 12.78 -16.42
C LEU A 442 -12.55 13.82 -17.28
N ASP A 443 -12.79 15.00 -16.71
CA ASP A 443 -13.49 16.12 -17.37
C ASP A 443 -12.55 17.05 -18.17
N ASP A 444 -11.23 16.76 -18.16
CA ASP A 444 -10.20 17.38 -19.02
C ASP A 444 -10.09 16.64 -20.36
#